data_AF-A0A7L9QBU2-F1
#
_entry.id   AF-A0A7L9QBU2-F1
#
_cell.length_a   1.000
_cell.length_b   1.000
_cell.length_c   1.000
_cell.angle_alpha   90.00
_cell.angle_beta   90.00
_cell.angle_gamma   90.00
#
_symmetry.space_group_name_H-M   'P 1'
#
loop_
_entity.id
_entity.type
_entity.pdbx_description
1 polymer ?
#
loop_
_entity_poly.entity_id
_entity_poly.type
_entity_poly.pdbx_seq_one_letter_code
_entity_poly.pdbx_strand_id
1 'polypeptide(L)'
;METITTQTAVELLEAAVELAGADRMYEVQPGAAACKYVHGDNPGCIVGVALSIHGVPLDVLQSWDDDYQQGLGIGSLFHHGRAPFLTKRAADVLRAAQKIQDMAIWSTDTGGADLTWGAALIAARSEAARSDVGDE
;
A
#
# COMPACT_ATOMS: atom_id res chain seq x y z
N MET A 1 11.16 -12.43 -10.04
CA MET A 1 10.57 -11.14 -9.62
C MET A 1 11.73 -10.23 -9.26
N GLU A 2 11.78 -9.04 -9.83
CA GLU A 2 12.84 -8.07 -9.53
C GLU A 2 12.63 -7.43 -8.16
N THR A 3 13.72 -6.92 -7.56
CA THR A 3 13.66 -6.23 -6.27
C THR A 3 13.03 -4.84 -6.45
N ILE A 4 12.02 -4.53 -5.65
CA ILE A 4 11.40 -3.20 -5.59
C ILE A 4 12.28 -2.28 -4.73
N THR A 5 12.85 -1.27 -5.39
CA THR A 5 13.57 -0.17 -4.76
C THR A 5 12.63 0.93 -4.29
N THR A 6 13.14 1.95 -3.60
CA THR A 6 12.37 3.15 -3.23
C THR A 6 11.70 3.79 -4.46
N GLN A 7 12.46 3.98 -5.54
CA GLN A 7 11.96 4.58 -6.78
C GLN A 7 10.89 3.70 -7.42
N THR A 8 11.16 2.40 -7.55
CA THR A 8 10.19 1.45 -8.12
C THR A 8 8.89 1.41 -7.31
N ALA A 9 8.96 1.52 -5.98
CA ALA A 9 7.75 1.58 -5.15
C ALA A 9 6.90 2.82 -5.43
N VAL A 10 7.53 3.98 -5.65
CA VAL A 10 6.82 5.21 -6.03
C VAL A 10 6.20 5.06 -7.42
N GLU A 11 6.95 4.58 -8.41
CA GLU A 11 6.47 4.36 -9.78
C GLU A 11 5.27 3.40 -9.84
N LEU A 12 5.29 2.32 -9.05
CA LEU A 12 4.16 1.38 -8.97
C LEU A 12 2.93 1.99 -8.31
N LEU A 13 3.11 2.85 -7.31
CA LEU A 13 2.00 3.60 -6.70
C LEU A 13 1.43 4.65 -7.67
N GLU A 14 2.28 5.30 -8.46
CA GLU A 14 1.87 6.21 -9.53
C GLU A 14 1.02 5.48 -10.57
N ALA A 15 1.46 4.31 -11.03
CA ALA A 15 0.71 3.48 -11.96
C ALA A 15 -0.63 3.01 -11.35
N ALA A 16 -0.66 2.67 -10.07
CA ALA A 16 -1.91 2.32 -9.37
C ALA A 16 -2.89 3.51 -9.30
N VAL A 17 -2.39 4.73 -9.04
CA VAL A 17 -3.18 5.96 -9.05
C VAL A 17 -3.68 6.30 -10.46
N GLU A 18 -2.84 6.16 -11.48
CA GLU A 18 -3.21 6.40 -12.87
C GLU A 18 -4.33 5.46 -13.32
N LEU A 19 -4.23 4.17 -12.95
CA LEU A 19 -5.23 3.17 -13.30
C LEU A 19 -6.60 3.45 -12.66
N ALA A 20 -6.60 3.89 -11.39
CA ALA A 20 -7.81 3.92 -10.58
C ALA A 20 -8.40 5.32 -10.37
N GLY A 21 -7.62 6.36 -10.66
CA GLY A 21 -7.93 7.77 -10.43
C GLY A 21 -7.39 8.30 -9.09
N ALA A 22 -6.85 9.52 -9.10
CA ALA A 22 -6.31 10.17 -7.91
C ALA A 22 -7.36 10.43 -6.81
N ASP A 23 -8.62 10.66 -7.20
CA ASP A 23 -9.72 10.89 -6.27
C ASP A 23 -10.31 9.60 -5.70
N ARG A 24 -9.81 8.44 -6.13
CA ARG A 24 -10.29 7.15 -5.63
C ARG A 24 -10.06 7.06 -4.13
N MET A 25 -11.12 6.71 -3.41
CA MET A 25 -11.05 6.34 -2.01
C MET A 25 -11.05 4.81 -1.90
N TYR A 26 -10.39 4.31 -0.86
CA TYR A 26 -10.44 2.89 -0.58
C TYR A 26 -11.78 2.51 0.04
N GLU A 27 -12.43 1.52 -0.57
CA GLU A 27 -13.68 0.98 -0.07
C GLU A 27 -13.39 -0.02 1.04
N VAL A 28 -13.69 0.41 2.26
CA VAL A 28 -13.52 -0.40 3.46
C VAL A 28 -14.64 -1.44 3.51
N GLN A 29 -14.27 -2.72 3.45
CA GLN A 29 -15.25 -3.79 3.57
C GLN A 29 -15.79 -3.86 5.01
N PRO A 30 -17.11 -4.05 5.20
CA PRO A 30 -17.69 -4.20 6.53
C PRO A 30 -16.96 -5.28 7.36
N GLY A 31 -16.53 -4.91 8.57
CA GLY A 31 -15.81 -5.81 9.48
C GLY A 31 -14.32 -5.98 9.20
N ALA A 32 -13.73 -5.27 8.23
CA ALA A 32 -12.29 -5.26 8.02
C ALA A 32 -11.60 -4.30 9.01
N ALA A 33 -10.60 -4.80 9.73
CA ALA A 33 -9.79 -4.00 10.66
C ALA A 33 -8.62 -3.26 9.98
N ALA A 34 -8.35 -3.55 8.70
CA ALA A 34 -7.26 -2.98 7.92
C ALA A 34 -7.55 -3.08 6.42
N CYS A 35 -6.69 -2.47 5.58
CA CYS A 35 -6.74 -2.70 4.14
C CYS A 35 -6.61 -4.19 3.79
N LYS A 36 -7.33 -4.61 2.74
CA LYS A 36 -7.16 -5.90 2.09
C LYS A 36 -6.37 -5.72 0.79
N TYR A 37 -5.42 -6.61 0.55
CA TYR A 37 -4.66 -6.65 -0.70
C TYR A 37 -5.50 -7.17 -1.86
N VAL A 38 -6.53 -7.98 -1.58
CA VAL A 38 -7.42 -8.57 -2.57
C VAL A 38 -8.89 -8.37 -2.20
N HIS A 39 -9.71 -7.98 -3.19
CA HIS A 39 -11.18 -7.95 -3.11
C HIS A 39 -11.75 -8.84 -4.21
N GLY A 40 -12.18 -10.06 -3.86
CA GLY A 40 -12.63 -11.06 -4.83
C GLY A 40 -11.48 -11.48 -5.74
N ASP A 41 -11.64 -11.35 -7.05
CA ASP A 41 -10.62 -11.72 -8.04
C ASP A 41 -9.73 -10.54 -8.47
N ASN A 42 -9.73 -9.43 -7.71
CA ASN A 42 -9.01 -8.20 -8.07
C ASN A 42 -8.14 -7.69 -6.91
N PRO A 43 -7.03 -7.00 -7.22
CA PRO A 43 -6.28 -6.28 -6.20
C PRO A 43 -7.13 -5.18 -5.56
N GLY A 44 -7.05 -5.06 -4.24
CA GLY A 44 -8.02 -4.30 -3.45
C GLY A 44 -7.56 -2.90 -3.04
N CYS A 45 -6.46 -2.81 -2.30
CA CYS A 45 -5.87 -1.55 -1.86
C CYS A 45 -4.83 -1.01 -2.85
N ILE A 46 -4.44 0.26 -2.72
CA ILE A 46 -3.41 0.87 -3.57
C ILE A 46 -2.10 0.06 -3.58
N VAL A 47 -1.71 -0.50 -2.42
CA VAL A 47 -0.52 -1.37 -2.31
C VAL A 47 -0.74 -2.70 -3.01
N GLY A 48 -1.92 -3.31 -2.88
CA GLY A 48 -2.27 -4.55 -3.59
C GLY A 48 -2.23 -4.36 -5.11
N VAL A 49 -2.74 -3.24 -5.61
CA VAL A 49 -2.67 -2.88 -7.04
C VAL A 49 -1.22 -2.69 -7.46
N ALA A 50 -0.43 -1.89 -6.74
CA ALA A 50 0.98 -1.66 -7.04
C ALA A 50 1.78 -2.97 -7.09
N LEU A 51 1.56 -3.89 -6.14
CA LEU A 51 2.23 -5.19 -6.11
C LEU A 51 1.73 -6.13 -7.22
N SER A 52 0.44 -6.09 -7.56
CA SER A 52 -0.09 -6.84 -8.70
C SER A 52 0.50 -6.35 -10.02
N ILE A 53 0.73 -5.03 -10.20
CA ILE A 53 1.41 -4.47 -11.37
C ILE A 53 2.85 -5.00 -11.47
N HIS A 54 3.55 -5.15 -10.34
CA HIS A 54 4.88 -5.77 -10.29
C HIS A 54 4.88 -7.28 -10.56
N GLY A 55 3.70 -7.90 -10.69
CA GLY A 55 3.55 -9.33 -10.96
C GLY A 55 3.53 -10.19 -9.69
N VAL A 56 3.20 -9.62 -8.51
CA VAL A 56 2.87 -10.44 -7.33
C VAL A 56 1.53 -11.13 -7.60
N PRO A 57 1.47 -12.47 -7.57
CA PRO A 57 0.23 -13.20 -7.83
C PRO A 57 -0.88 -12.90 -6.83
N LEU A 58 -2.14 -12.91 -7.28
CA LEU A 58 -3.30 -12.64 -6.42
C LEU A 58 -3.46 -13.65 -5.30
N ASP A 59 -3.12 -14.92 -5.50
CA ASP A 59 -3.14 -15.95 -4.45
C ASP A 59 -2.11 -15.67 -3.35
N VAL A 60 -0.95 -15.12 -3.71
CA VAL A 60 0.05 -14.66 -2.73
C VAL A 60 -0.49 -13.47 -1.95
N LEU A 61 -1.07 -12.47 -2.61
CA LEU A 61 -1.69 -11.31 -1.95
C LEU A 61 -2.85 -11.73 -1.03
N GLN A 62 -3.70 -12.65 -1.49
CA GLN A 62 -4.82 -13.20 -0.73
C GLN A 62 -4.32 -13.95 0.51
N SER A 63 -3.21 -14.70 0.41
CA SER A 63 -2.62 -15.38 1.57
C SER A 63 -2.17 -14.41 2.68
N TRP A 64 -1.89 -13.15 2.34
CA TRP A 64 -1.52 -12.13 3.32
C TRP A 64 -2.75 -11.55 4.03
N ASP A 65 -3.89 -11.52 3.34
CA ASP A 65 -5.19 -11.15 3.93
C ASP A 65 -5.72 -12.26 4.85
N ASP A 66 -5.48 -13.53 4.51
CA ASP A 66 -6.03 -14.70 5.21
C ASP A 66 -5.24 -15.10 6.47
N ASP A 67 -3.91 -14.96 6.44
CA ASP A 67 -3.03 -15.53 7.47
C ASP A 67 -3.08 -14.82 8.84
N TYR A 68 -3.69 -13.64 8.96
CA TYR A 68 -3.70 -12.92 10.24
C TYR A 68 -5.01 -12.22 10.54
N GLN A 69 -5.65 -12.63 11.65
CA GLN A 69 -6.85 -12.04 12.24
C GLN A 69 -6.74 -10.54 12.64
N GLN A 70 -5.67 -9.83 12.27
CA GLN A 70 -5.43 -8.43 12.64
C GLN A 70 -4.86 -7.51 11.55
N GLY A 71 -4.79 -7.92 10.28
CA GLY A 71 -4.43 -6.98 9.20
C GLY A 71 -2.99 -6.45 9.28
N LEU A 72 -2.01 -7.35 9.08
CA LEU A 72 -0.61 -6.94 9.03
C LEU A 72 -0.37 -6.08 7.78
N GLY A 73 -0.05 -4.81 8.00
CA GLY A 73 0.37 -3.93 6.90
C GLY A 73 1.71 -4.34 6.30
N ILE A 74 2.02 -3.79 5.12
CA ILE A 74 3.15 -4.19 4.28
C ILE A 74 4.51 -4.15 4.99
N GLY A 75 4.69 -3.24 5.95
CA GLY A 75 5.90 -3.17 6.77
C GLY A 75 6.11 -4.40 7.68
N SER A 76 5.03 -4.97 8.21
CA SER A 76 5.10 -6.21 9.00
C SER A 76 5.35 -7.42 8.09
N LEU A 77 4.70 -7.48 6.93
CA LEU A 77 4.97 -8.52 5.92
C LEU A 77 6.44 -8.54 5.51
N PHE A 78 7.05 -7.37 5.27
CA PHE A 78 8.49 -7.25 5.02
C PHE A 78 9.33 -7.76 6.21
N HIS A 79 9.03 -7.32 7.44
CA HIS A 79 9.78 -7.71 8.64
C HIS A 79 9.76 -9.23 8.88
N HIS A 80 8.65 -9.89 8.56
CA HIS A 80 8.50 -11.35 8.65
C HIS A 80 9.02 -12.10 7.42
N GLY A 81 9.69 -11.43 6.47
CA GLY A 81 10.28 -12.06 5.29
C GLY A 81 9.27 -12.54 4.25
N ARG A 82 8.00 -12.07 4.31
CA ARG A 82 6.93 -12.45 3.37
C ARG A 82 6.94 -11.65 2.07
N ALA A 83 7.58 -10.48 2.08
CA ALA A 83 7.82 -9.65 0.90
C ALA A 83 9.33 -9.45 0.68
N PRO A 84 10.11 -10.54 0.44
CA PRO A 84 11.58 -10.48 0.37
C PRO A 84 12.11 -9.72 -0.84
N PHE A 85 11.25 -9.46 -1.84
CA PHE A 85 11.55 -8.66 -3.01
C PHE A 85 11.46 -7.15 -2.73
N LEU A 86 11.05 -6.71 -1.54
CA LEU A 86 11.11 -5.31 -1.15
C LEU A 86 12.48 -4.99 -0.54
N THR A 87 13.04 -3.83 -0.86
CA THR A 87 14.02 -3.21 0.03
C THR A 87 13.32 -2.66 1.29
N LYS A 88 14.06 -2.47 2.40
CA LYS A 88 13.50 -1.83 3.59
C LYS A 88 12.87 -0.47 3.27
N ARG A 89 13.55 0.36 2.47
CA ARG A 89 13.05 1.68 2.09
C ARG A 89 11.80 1.60 1.21
N ALA A 90 11.72 0.64 0.29
CA ALA A 90 10.50 0.40 -0.47
C ALA A 90 9.32 0.01 0.44
N ALA A 91 9.55 -0.85 1.43
CA ALA A 91 8.53 -1.22 2.41
C ALA A 91 8.05 -0.01 3.24
N ASP A 92 8.96 0.90 3.61
CA ASP A 92 8.62 2.14 4.31
C ASP A 92 7.75 3.07 3.44
N VAL A 93 8.08 3.22 2.14
CA VAL A 93 7.27 3.99 1.16
C VAL A 93 5.87 3.40 0.99
N LEU A 94 5.75 2.09 0.73
CA LEU A 94 4.46 1.42 0.58
C LEU A 94 3.63 1.51 1.87
N ARG A 95 4.28 1.42 3.05
CA ARG A 95 3.63 1.60 4.34
C ARG A 95 3.09 3.02 4.53
N ALA A 96 3.81 4.04 4.06
CA ALA A 96 3.34 5.42 4.13
C ALA A 96 2.04 5.61 3.33
N ALA A 97 1.97 5.06 2.12
CA ALA A 97 0.74 5.04 1.31
C ALA A 97 -0.40 4.30 2.04
N GLN A 98 -0.11 3.10 2.55
CA GLN A 98 -1.10 2.27 3.23
C GLN A 98 -1.71 2.97 4.45
N LYS A 99 -0.90 3.70 5.24
CA LYS A 99 -1.40 4.44 6.40
C LYS A 99 -2.45 5.50 6.05
N ILE A 100 -2.28 6.24 4.95
CA ILE A 100 -3.28 7.22 4.50
C ILE A 100 -4.60 6.51 4.21
N GLN A 101 -4.52 5.37 3.53
CA GLN A 101 -5.68 4.57 3.22
C GLN A 101 -6.37 4.00 4.46
N ASP A 102 -5.59 3.45 5.40
CA ASP A 102 -6.11 2.86 6.62
C ASP A 102 -6.78 3.90 7.53
N MET A 103 -6.36 5.18 7.48
CA MET A 103 -7.08 6.25 8.18
C MET A 103 -8.52 6.44 7.67
N ALA A 104 -8.82 6.06 6.41
CA ALA A 104 -10.19 6.09 5.89
C ALA A 104 -11.12 5.09 6.60
N ILE A 105 -10.56 4.03 7.19
CA ILE A 105 -11.29 3.02 7.96
C ILE A 105 -11.83 3.61 9.27
N TRP A 106 -11.06 4.52 9.89
CA TRP A 106 -11.32 5.01 11.24
C TRP A 106 -11.99 6.38 11.28
N SER A 107 -12.06 7.06 10.14
CA SER A 107 -12.70 8.37 10.06
C SER A 107 -14.22 8.23 9.91
N THR A 108 -14.95 8.43 11.00
CA THR A 108 -16.41 8.54 10.98
C THR A 108 -16.91 9.95 10.68
N ASP A 109 -16.00 10.96 10.61
CA ASP A 109 -16.39 12.37 10.70
C ASP A 109 -15.41 13.37 10.05
N THR A 110 -14.55 12.96 9.11
CA THR A 110 -13.72 13.94 8.39
C THR A 110 -14.53 14.56 7.26
N GLY A 111 -14.98 15.80 7.46
CA GLY A 111 -15.42 16.68 6.38
C GLY A 111 -14.34 16.89 5.31
N GLY A 112 -14.19 15.90 4.42
CA GLY A 112 -13.49 16.03 3.14
C GLY A 112 -11.95 16.12 3.18
N ALA A 113 -11.27 15.67 4.23
CA ALA A 113 -9.80 15.67 4.21
C ALA A 113 -9.27 14.43 3.44
N ASP A 114 -9.17 14.53 2.12
CA ASP A 114 -8.33 13.79 1.17
C ASP A 114 -7.71 12.44 1.63
N LEU A 115 -8.52 11.43 1.97
CA LEU A 115 -8.05 10.04 2.19
C LEU A 115 -8.06 9.26 0.87
N THR A 116 -7.66 9.93 -0.20
CA THR A 116 -7.65 9.40 -1.56
C THR A 116 -6.34 8.72 -1.89
N TRP A 117 -6.33 7.97 -2.99
CA TRP A 117 -5.11 7.36 -3.51
C TRP A 117 -4.08 8.41 -3.95
N GLY A 118 -4.52 9.59 -4.41
CA GLY A 118 -3.65 10.74 -4.66
C GLY A 118 -2.94 11.22 -3.39
N ALA A 119 -3.63 11.32 -2.26
CA ALA A 119 -3.02 11.67 -0.99
C ALA A 119 -2.07 10.58 -0.47
N ALA A 120 -2.43 9.30 -0.65
CA ALA A 120 -1.56 8.18 -0.34
C ALA A 120 -0.24 8.25 -1.14
N LEU A 121 -0.30 8.60 -2.42
CA LEU A 121 0.88 8.80 -3.26
C LEU A 121 1.73 10.00 -2.81
N ILE A 122 1.11 11.11 -2.40
CA ILE A 122 1.84 12.27 -1.84
C ILE A 122 2.62 11.86 -0.58
N ALA A 123 2.00 11.07 0.31
CA ALA A 123 2.66 10.56 1.50
C ALA A 123 3.82 9.62 1.16
N ALA A 124 3.65 8.76 0.16
CA ALA A 124 4.69 7.86 -0.33
C ALA A 124 5.90 8.62 -0.90
N ARG A 125 5.65 9.63 -1.75
CA ARG A 125 6.71 10.51 -2.30
C ARG A 125 7.44 11.28 -1.19
N SER A 126 6.70 11.77 -0.19
CA SER A 126 7.29 12.44 0.96
C SER A 126 8.21 11.52 1.77
N GLU A 127 7.82 10.25 1.92
CA GLU A 127 8.65 9.25 2.59
C GLU A 127 9.89 8.88 1.76
N ALA A 128 9.74 8.76 0.43
CA ALA A 128 10.86 8.52 -0.47
C ALA A 128 11.91 9.65 -0.36
N ALA A 129 11.48 10.91 -0.38
CA ALA A 129 12.36 12.08 -0.30
C ALA A 129 13.12 12.21 1.03
N ARG A 130 12.60 11.66 2.15
CA ARG A 130 13.32 11.64 3.44
C ARG A 130 14.56 10.74 3.41
N SER A 131 14.60 9.78 2.49
CA SER A 131 15.71 8.83 2.39
C SER A 131 16.96 9.45 1.77
N ASP A 132 16.81 10.57 1.05
CA ASP A 132 17.94 11.26 0.39
C ASP A 132 18.69 12.22 1.33
N VAL A 133 18.21 12.42 2.57
CA VAL A 133 18.73 13.45 3.51
C VAL A 133 19.48 12.85 4.70
N GLY A 134 19.65 11.52 4.80
CA GLY A 134 20.07 10.91 6.07
C GLY A 134 20.83 9.59 5.99
N ASP A 135 21.68 9.40 4.99
CA ASP A 135 22.66 8.30 4.96
C ASP A 135 24.06 8.86 4.58
N GLU A 136 24.54 9.85 5.36
CA GLU A 136 25.95 10.25 5.49
C GLU A 136 26.49 9.91 6.90
#